data_AF-A0A5D4NH96-F1
#
_entry.id   AF-A0A5D4NH96-F1
#
_cell.length_a   1.000
_cell.length_b   1.000
_cell.length_c   1.000
_cell.angle_alpha   90.00
_cell.angle_beta   90.00
_cell.angle_gamma   90.00
#
_symmetry.space_group_name_H-M   'P 1'
#
loop_
_entity.id
_entity.type
_entity.pdbx_description
1 polymer ?
#
loop_
_entity_poly.entity_id
_entity_poly.type
_entity_poly.pdbx_seq_one_letter_code
_entity_poly.pdbx_strand_id
1 'polypeptide(L)' 'MEVERLVLNTEKRIGETCIVCSQEKRKGIHLYTSFICIECEKDMIGTETNHPQYKYFVEQLKKVNTPQIYS' A
#
# COMPACT_ATOMS: atom_id res chain seq x y z
N MET A 1 -1.72 -36.01 -8.75
CA MET A 1 -1.82 -34.67 -9.36
C MET A 1 -2.99 -33.99 -8.70
N GLU A 2 -2.75 -33.16 -7.69
CA GLU A 2 -3.75 -32.21 -7.22
C GLU A 2 -2.99 -31.05 -6.58
N VAL A 3 -3.01 -29.92 -7.28
CA VAL A 3 -2.33 -28.70 -6.86
C VAL A 3 -3.32 -27.89 -6.04
N GLU A 4 -3.19 -27.99 -4.71
CA GLU A 4 -3.86 -27.10 -3.77
C GLU A 4 -3.41 -25.66 -4.02
N ARG A 5 -4.20 -24.92 -4.80
CA ARG A 5 -4.07 -23.46 -4.91
C ARG A 5 -4.58 -22.85 -3.61
N LEU A 6 -3.66 -22.41 -2.77
CA LEU A 6 -3.91 -21.45 -1.71
C LEU A 6 -4.42 -20.15 -2.34
N VAL A 7 -5.73 -20.01 -2.48
CA VAL A 7 -6.35 -18.74 -2.86
C VAL A 7 -6.50 -17.93 -1.59
N LEU A 8 -5.67 -16.91 -1.44
CA LEU A 8 -5.61 -16.03 -0.28
C LEU A 8 -6.99 -15.49 0.09
N ASN A 9 -7.31 -15.65 1.37
CA ASN A 9 -8.54 -15.31 2.04
C ASN A 9 -9.03 -13.89 1.72
N THR A 10 -9.98 -13.74 0.80
CA THR A 10 -10.69 -12.48 0.54
C THR A 10 -11.87 -12.37 1.48
N GLU A 11 -11.62 -12.33 2.79
CA GLU A 11 -12.69 -12.15 3.78
C GLU A 11 -12.79 -10.69 4.25
N LYS A 12 -14.00 -10.14 4.05
CA LYS A 12 -14.56 -8.89 4.58
C LYS A 12 -13.99 -7.58 4.01
N ARG A 13 -14.78 -6.97 3.11
CA ARG A 13 -14.65 -5.59 2.63
C ARG A 13 -15.04 -4.56 3.71
N ILE A 14 -14.38 -4.58 4.87
CA ILE A 14 -14.30 -3.41 5.73
C ILE A 14 -13.26 -2.50 5.07
N GLY A 15 -13.56 -1.22 4.88
CA GLY A 15 -12.60 -0.32 4.27
C GLY A 15 -11.31 -0.29 5.09
N GLU A 16 -10.18 -0.15 4.42
CA GLU A 16 -8.87 -0.05 5.07
C GLU A 16 -8.32 1.36 4.91
N THR A 17 -7.62 1.83 5.93
CA THR A 17 -7.06 3.19 5.93
C THR A 17 -5.82 3.23 5.08
N CYS A 18 -5.85 4.05 4.03
CA CYS A 18 -4.70 4.27 3.16
C CYS A 18 -3.58 4.96 3.93
N ILE A 19 -2.37 4.42 3.93
CA ILE A 19 -1.21 5.03 4.61
C ILE A 19 -0.78 6.37 3.98
N VAL A 20 -1.18 6.64 2.74
CA VAL A 20 -0.74 7.82 1.97
C VAL A 20 -1.68 9.00 2.20
N CYS A 21 -3.00 8.79 2.04
CA CYS A 21 -4.00 9.84 2.21
C CYS A 21 -4.76 9.76 3.55
N SER A 22 -4.49 8.74 4.38
CA SER A 22 -5.14 8.48 5.67
C SER A 22 -6.68 8.36 5.58
N GLN A 23 -7.20 7.98 4.41
CA GLN A 23 -8.64 7.77 4.19
C GLN A 23 -8.99 6.28 4.14
N GLU A 24 -10.14 5.92 4.70
CA GLU A 24 -10.71 4.58 4.57
C GLU A 24 -11.19 4.33 3.15
N LYS A 25 -10.63 3.31 2.49
CA LYS A 25 -11.00 2.93 1.13
C LYS A 25 -11.15 1.43 1.03
N ARG A 26 -12.02 0.98 0.13
CA ARG A 26 -12.33 -0.46 -0.06
C ARG A 26 -11.50 -1.13 -1.15
N LYS A 27 -10.74 -0.34 -1.90
CA LYS A 27 -10.00 -0.79 -3.10
C LYS A 27 -8.61 -0.19 -3.08
N GLY A 28 -7.62 -1.04 -3.31
CA GLY A 28 -6.21 -0.67 -3.26
C GLY A 28 -5.32 -1.90 -3.30
N ILE A 29 -4.05 -1.68 -2.99
CA ILE A 29 -3.03 -2.71 -2.83
C ILE A 29 -2.55 -2.75 -1.38
N HIS A 30 -2.07 -3.92 -0.97
CA HIS A 30 -1.39 -4.09 0.30
C HIS A 30 0.12 -4.17 0.08
N LEU A 31 0.87 -3.33 0.78
CA LEU A 31 2.32 -3.37 0.84
C LEU A 31 2.73 -3.78 2.25
N TYR A 32 3.16 -5.04 2.42
CA TYR A 32 3.38 -5.68 3.73
C TYR A 32 2.13 -5.65 4.61
N THR A 33 2.17 -4.91 5.73
CA THR A 33 1.07 -4.70 6.69
C THR A 33 0.33 -3.38 6.45
N SER A 34 0.66 -2.66 5.37
CA SER A 34 0.08 -1.35 5.05
C SER A 34 -0.82 -1.41 3.83
N PHE A 35 -1.88 -0.61 3.84
CA PHE A 35 -2.82 -0.50 2.74
C PHE A 35 -2.62 0.83 1.98
N ILE A 36 -2.62 0.77 0.65
CA ILE A 36 -2.53 1.94 -0.25
C ILE A 36 -3.73 1.89 -1.18
N CYS A 37 -4.55 2.96 -1.19
CA CYS A 37 -5.70 3.01 -2.07
C CYS A 37 -5.31 3.14 -3.55
N ILE A 38 -6.22 2.75 -4.44
CA ILE A 38 -5.98 2.79 -5.91
C ILE A 38 -5.67 4.20 -6.43
N GLU A 39 -6.19 5.24 -5.79
CA GLU A 39 -5.92 6.63 -6.18
C GLU A 39 -4.46 6.98 -5.89
N CYS A 40 -3.98 6.69 -4.67
CA CYS A 40 -2.60 6.92 -4.29
C CYS A 40 -1.62 6.03 -5.04
N GLU A 41 -1.97 4.77 -5.30
CA GLU A 41 -1.13 3.87 -6.09
C GLU A 41 -0.93 4.39 -7.52
N LYS A 42 -2.01 4.82 -8.19
CA LYS A 42 -1.91 5.46 -9.51
C LYS A 42 -1.14 6.76 -9.48
N ASP A 43 -1.34 7.58 -8.45
CA ASP A 43 -0.61 8.84 -8.28
C ASP A 43 0.89 8.57 -8.09
N MET A 44 1.24 7.56 -7.28
CA MET A 44 2.63 7.16 -7.04
C MET A 44 3.34 6.63 -8.30
N ILE A 45 2.63 5.85 -9.13
CA ILE A 45 3.18 5.33 -10.41
C ILE A 45 3.19 6.41 -11.49
N GLY A 46 2.18 7.29 -11.50
CA GLY A 46 2.04 8.38 -12.47
C GLY A 46 2.86 9.62 -12.14
N THR A 47 3.36 9.76 -10.91
CA THR A 47 4.26 10.85 -10.54
C THR A 47 5.62 10.59 -11.17
N GLU A 48 5.95 11.38 -12.19
CA GLU A 48 7.27 11.37 -12.80
C GLU A 48 8.34 11.65 -11.72
N THR A 49 9.44 10.91 -11.75
CA THR A 49 10.55 10.99 -10.78
C THR A 49 11.18 12.38 -10.65
N ASN A 50 10.83 13.30 -11.56
CA ASN A 50 11.30 14.66 -11.60
C ASN A 50 10.39 15.65 -10.84
N HIS A 51 9.23 15.21 -10.34
CA HIS A 51 8.29 16.05 -9.62
C HIS A 51 8.61 16.09 -8.11
N PRO A 52 8.53 17.26 -7.44
CA PRO A 52 8.80 17.37 -6.00
C PRO A 52 7.89 16.49 -5.12
N GLN A 53 6.75 16.03 -5.65
CA GLN A 53 5.85 15.07 -4.99
C GLN A 53 6.43 13.65 -4.89
N TYR A 54 7.34 13.25 -5.79
CA TYR A 54 7.99 11.94 -5.72
C TYR A 54 8.72 11.74 -4.39
N LYS A 55 9.40 12.80 -3.90
CA LYS A 55 10.11 12.76 -2.62
C LYS A 55 9.17 12.53 -1.44
N TYR A 56 7.96 13.11 -1.47
CA TYR A 56 6.94 12.90 -0.45
C TYR A 56 6.47 11.44 -0.38
N PHE A 57 6.23 10.81 -1.55
CA PHE A 57 5.85 9.39 -1.60
C PHE A 57 6.97 8.47 -1.11
N VAL A 58 8.21 8.76 -1.47
CA VAL A 58 9.39 8.00 -0.99
C VAL A 58 9.55 8.14 0.53
N GLU A 59 9.29 9.32 1.11
CA GLU A 59 9.34 9.51 2.57
C GLU A 59 8.24 8.73 3.31
N GLN A 60 7.01 8.66 2.77
CA GLN A 60 5.96 7.83 3.38
C GLN A 60 6.27 6.33 3.25
N LEU A 61 6.75 5.89 2.09
CA LEU A 61 7.17 4.51 1.87
C LEU A 61 8.33 4.10 2.79
N LYS A 62 9.28 5.00 3.07
CA LYS A 62 10.36 4.73 4.04
C LYS A 62 9.85 4.43 5.43
N LYS A 63 8.82 5.14 5.92
CA LYS A 63 8.22 4.88 7.24
C LYS A 63 7.59 3.49 7.33
N VAL A 64 7.06 3.00 6.22
CA VAL A 64 6.44 1.67 6.12
C VAL A 64 7.48 0.56 5.96
N ASN A 65 8.61 0.86 5.31
CA ASN A 65 9.71 -0.09 5.10
C ASN A 65 10.74 -0.12 6.24
N THR A 66 10.67 0.80 7.22
CA THR A 66 11.42 0.65 8.47
C THR A 66 10.64 -0.24 9.42
N PRO A 67 10.99 -1.54 9.58
CA PRO A 67 10.47 -2.31 10.69
C PRO A 67 10.85 -1.59 11.98
N GLN A 68 9.87 -1.27 12.83
CA GLN A 68 10.11 -0.78 14.20
C GLN A 68 10.70 -1.88 15.11
N ILE A 69 11.44 -2.83 14.55
CA ILE A 69 12.12 -3.91 15.25
C ILE A 69 13.61 -3.59 15.20
N TYR A 70 14.03 -2.60 15.97
CA TYR A 70 15.39 -2.61 16.52
C TYR A 70 15.26 -3.04 17.98
N SER A 71 15.54 -4.34 18.21
CA SER A 71 15.94 -4.84 19.53
C SER A 71 17.37 -4.42 19.83
#